data_AF-A0A8T5FFX4-F1
#
_entry.id   AF-A0A8T5FFX4-F1
#
_cell.length_a   1.000
_cell.length_b   1.000
_cell.length_c   1.000
_cell.angle_alpha   90.00
_cell.angle_beta   90.00
_cell.angle_gamma   90.00
#
_symmetry.space_group_name_H-M   'P 1'
#
loop_
_entity.id
_entity.type
_entity.pdbx_description
1 polymer ?
#
loop_
_entity_poly.entity_id
_entity_poly.type
_entity_poly.pdbx_seq_one_letter_code
_entity_poly.pdbx_strand_id
1 'polypeptide(L)'
;MSEKIFRFLNMDYSKLSKKTILLVSYTILLMVLIFWFNFKGVDNIIINSESTLNNFESVKLIGEDSLTFGSKYYGFGLENLFNSYISKYIDNYLILIIYFLIFGLTLFILYDFLIKNYVSKDIIFLFFTFFSISPIVLYNLFSLNESIISFFLFSLILYLDNLYRNTNSIWYLILYFLLLIFILPFLTLFNSLIFYLFYLCYLFSLRDQKKLFYIFYILSIVIFLYVLSEYIVFFGLANLFVFHNISFFEFLQSLISDFGAKFGVNIFFFILSFVGIYKLWIIKYKLRFMYVFFVFLILFHIFFNPFNNFYSSLFICLFGAVGYIIFKNRHWSNLNIKSFTLLLLFCGLLFSTISFYVRLPSFDINEDQIAFLKGIDEIEYINIEDGNIKNSFLNKKDGIFSDATILSHPKYSNFIKFYNGKVLADLNDIRIKSIDSADDQIDLLMTQNINFALKLIKKYDIDFVLVSKDMENGDLWYYRTDGLQLFFNEKFRGEKLFDLVWFNADYKLYRVEKLFFLE
;
A
#
# COMPACT_ATOMS: atom_id res chain seq x y z
N MET A 1 38.90 21.49 -2.93
CA MET A 1 37.79 20.84 -2.18
C MET A 1 37.16 19.67 -2.96
N SER A 2 37.14 19.70 -4.30
CA SER A 2 36.67 18.59 -5.16
C SER A 2 37.50 17.30 -5.04
N GLU A 3 38.81 17.41 -4.80
CA GLU A 3 39.73 16.26 -4.75
C GLU A 3 39.69 15.48 -3.41
N LYS A 4 39.41 16.16 -2.29
CA LYS A 4 39.24 15.51 -0.97
C LYS A 4 37.93 14.72 -0.86
N ILE A 5 36.90 15.11 -1.61
CA ILE A 5 35.67 14.30 -1.74
C ILE A 5 35.98 13.04 -2.59
N PHE A 6 36.91 13.13 -3.53
CA PHE A 6 37.29 12.03 -4.42
C PHE A 6 38.23 11.00 -3.77
N ARG A 7 39.20 11.41 -2.93
CA ARG A 7 40.02 10.47 -2.14
C ARG A 7 39.22 9.67 -1.11
N PHE A 8 37.97 10.04 -0.84
CA PHE A 8 37.05 9.25 -0.02
C PHE A 8 36.53 7.97 -0.72
N LEU A 9 36.73 7.83 -2.05
CA LEU A 9 36.17 6.75 -2.86
C LEU A 9 37.13 5.57 -3.13
N ASN A 10 38.43 5.71 -2.84
CA ASN A 10 39.43 4.65 -3.02
C ASN A 10 39.77 3.94 -1.70
N MET A 11 38.82 3.19 -1.13
CA MET A 11 39.11 2.24 -0.04
C MET A 11 39.28 0.83 -0.59
N ASP A 12 40.15 0.03 0.01
CA ASP A 12 40.37 -1.36 -0.35
C ASP A 12 39.18 -2.23 0.12
N TYR A 13 38.50 -2.92 -0.81
CA TYR A 13 37.18 -3.52 -0.64
C TYR A 13 37.19 -5.04 -0.41
N SER A 14 38.36 -5.68 -0.27
CA SER A 14 38.51 -7.14 -0.27
C SER A 14 37.99 -7.87 0.98
N LYS A 15 37.42 -7.18 1.97
CA LYS A 15 36.77 -7.79 3.14
C LYS A 15 35.41 -7.17 3.37
N LEU A 16 34.37 -7.99 3.32
CA LEU A 16 33.05 -7.67 3.87
C LEU A 16 33.27 -7.24 5.32
N SER A 17 33.28 -5.93 5.54
CA SER A 17 33.80 -5.41 6.81
C SER A 17 32.87 -5.85 7.93
N LYS A 18 33.39 -6.23 9.10
CA LYS A 18 32.57 -6.55 10.29
C LYS A 18 31.48 -5.50 10.55
N LYS A 19 31.73 -4.23 10.14
CA LYS A 19 30.77 -3.12 10.19
C LYS A 19 29.52 -3.34 9.33
N THR A 20 29.64 -3.95 8.15
CA THR A 20 28.52 -4.29 7.26
C THR A 20 27.56 -5.27 7.92
N ILE A 21 28.10 -6.37 8.46
CA ILE A 21 27.32 -7.40 9.15
C ILE A 21 26.66 -6.79 10.40
N LEU A 22 27.40 -5.95 11.13
CA LEU A 22 26.87 -5.26 12.31
C LEU A 22 25.74 -4.27 11.96
N LEU A 23 25.84 -3.60 10.80
CA LEU A 23 24.79 -2.72 10.30
C LEU A 23 23.50 -3.47 10.03
N VAL A 24 23.63 -4.58 9.30
CA VAL A 24 22.50 -5.33 8.77
C VAL A 24 21.81 -6.06 9.91
N SER A 25 22.61 -6.64 10.82
CA SER A 25 22.08 -7.19 12.07
C SER A 25 21.43 -6.11 12.93
N TYR A 26 21.95 -4.89 13.00
CA TYR A 26 21.30 -3.78 13.69
C TYR A 26 19.96 -3.41 13.04
N THR A 27 19.89 -3.27 11.72
CA THR A 27 18.62 -2.99 11.03
C THR A 27 17.61 -4.11 11.21
N ILE A 28 18.04 -5.38 11.09
CA ILE A 28 17.17 -6.54 11.32
C ILE A 28 16.69 -6.54 12.78
N LEU A 29 17.57 -6.33 13.74
CA LEU A 29 17.22 -6.26 15.17
C LEU A 29 16.22 -5.13 15.41
N LEU A 30 16.44 -3.95 14.83
CA LEU A 30 15.55 -2.80 14.98
C LEU A 30 14.16 -3.11 14.42
N MET A 31 14.09 -3.79 13.28
CA MET A 31 12.82 -4.23 12.69
C MET A 31 12.14 -5.32 13.51
N VAL A 32 12.90 -6.30 14.03
CA VAL A 32 12.39 -7.33 14.94
C VAL A 32 11.88 -6.72 16.23
N LEU A 33 12.55 -5.69 16.76
CA LEU A 33 12.08 -4.97 17.95
C LEU A 33 10.77 -4.23 17.66
N ILE A 34 10.68 -3.50 16.54
CA ILE A 34 9.43 -2.83 16.12
C ILE A 34 8.29 -3.86 15.95
N PHE A 35 8.60 -5.01 15.35
CA PHE A 35 7.67 -6.13 15.22
C PHE A 35 7.26 -6.71 16.58
N TRP A 36 8.21 -6.92 17.50
CA TRP A 36 7.92 -7.42 18.85
C TRP A 36 7.03 -6.44 19.62
N PHE A 37 7.35 -5.14 19.61
CA PHE A 37 6.52 -4.15 20.31
C PHE A 37 5.06 -4.17 19.83
N ASN A 38 4.81 -4.51 18.56
CA ASN A 38 3.47 -4.73 18.05
C ASN A 38 2.80 -6.00 18.61
N PHE A 39 3.55 -7.09 18.77
CA PHE A 39 3.03 -8.36 19.27
C PHE A 39 2.37 -8.27 20.67
N LYS A 40 2.83 -7.33 21.52
CA LYS A 40 2.28 -7.17 22.87
C LYS A 40 0.99 -6.34 22.94
N GLY A 41 0.59 -5.68 21.85
CA GLY A 41 -0.41 -4.63 21.90
C GLY A 41 -1.81 -4.98 21.40
N VAL A 42 -1.96 -5.81 20.36
CA VAL A 42 -3.26 -5.94 19.66
C VAL A 42 -3.34 -7.31 18.96
N ASP A 43 -4.49 -8.00 19.02
CA ASP A 43 -4.77 -9.19 18.17
C ASP A 43 -5.01 -8.83 16.67
N ASN A 44 -4.87 -7.55 16.30
CA ASN A 44 -5.13 -6.97 14.98
C ASN A 44 -3.88 -6.24 14.42
N ILE A 45 -2.71 -6.90 14.41
CA ILE A 45 -1.42 -6.27 14.04
C ILE A 45 -1.26 -6.05 12.52
N ILE A 46 -1.97 -6.83 11.72
CA ILE A 46 -1.98 -6.61 10.28
C ILE A 46 -2.87 -5.41 10.07
N ILE A 47 -2.28 -4.33 9.53
CA ILE A 47 -3.06 -3.19 9.09
C ILE A 47 -4.09 -3.79 8.16
N ASN A 48 -5.38 -3.75 8.53
CA ASN A 48 -6.50 -4.24 7.71
C ASN A 48 -6.74 -3.28 6.54
N SER A 49 -5.63 -2.90 5.91
CA SER A 49 -5.55 -2.21 4.66
C SER A 49 -6.32 -3.01 3.63
N GLU A 50 -6.94 -2.26 2.73
CA GLU A 50 -7.61 -2.81 1.56
C GLU A 50 -6.74 -3.86 0.83
N SER A 51 -5.42 -3.66 0.79
CA SER A 51 -4.45 -4.62 0.23
C SER A 51 -4.40 -5.93 0.99
N THR A 52 -4.37 -5.92 2.32
CA THR A 52 -4.35 -7.16 3.11
C THR A 52 -5.67 -7.92 3.00
N LEU A 53 -6.81 -7.23 3.03
CA LEU A 53 -8.14 -7.85 2.89
C LEU A 53 -8.27 -8.53 1.52
N ASN A 54 -7.92 -7.79 0.45
CA ASN A 54 -7.91 -8.32 -0.92
C ASN A 54 -6.93 -9.49 -1.08
N ASN A 55 -5.78 -9.43 -0.43
CA ASN A 55 -4.78 -10.49 -0.47
C ASN A 55 -5.27 -11.79 0.18
N PHE A 56 -6.06 -11.72 1.25
CA PHE A 56 -6.60 -12.93 1.89
C PHE A 56 -7.82 -13.51 1.15
N GLU A 57 -8.63 -12.68 0.49
CA GLU A 57 -9.70 -13.17 -0.40
C GLU A 57 -9.15 -13.86 -1.66
N SER A 58 -8.02 -13.37 -2.19
CA SER A 58 -7.38 -13.95 -3.37
C SER A 58 -6.92 -15.40 -3.22
N VAL A 59 -6.75 -15.85 -1.98
CA VAL A 59 -6.50 -17.25 -1.63
C VAL A 59 -7.61 -18.19 -2.12
N LYS A 60 -8.85 -17.71 -2.02
CA LYS A 60 -10.06 -18.48 -2.37
C LYS A 60 -10.37 -18.42 -3.87
N LEU A 61 -9.83 -17.45 -4.60
CA LEU A 61 -10.34 -17.05 -5.91
C LEU A 61 -9.25 -17.03 -6.99
N ILE A 62 -8.81 -18.22 -7.43
CA ILE A 62 -8.37 -18.38 -8.82
C ILE A 62 -9.67 -18.58 -9.63
N GLY A 63 -10.45 -17.51 -9.81
CA GLY A 63 -11.81 -17.55 -10.37
C GLY A 63 -12.54 -16.20 -10.27
N GLU A 64 -13.79 -16.15 -10.72
CA GLU A 64 -14.67 -14.98 -10.54
C GLU A 64 -14.94 -14.74 -9.05
N ASP A 65 -14.76 -13.51 -8.59
CA ASP A 65 -15.07 -13.10 -7.21
C ASP A 65 -16.58 -13.27 -6.93
N SER A 66 -16.94 -14.27 -6.12
CA SER A 66 -18.32 -14.57 -5.75
C SER A 66 -18.90 -13.60 -4.72
N LEU A 67 -18.07 -12.74 -4.13
CA LEU A 67 -18.50 -11.74 -3.15
C LEU A 67 -18.88 -10.40 -3.80
N THR A 68 -18.71 -10.27 -5.12
CA THR A 68 -19.15 -9.11 -5.89
C THR A 68 -20.05 -9.51 -7.05
N PHE A 69 -21.25 -8.91 -7.16
CA PHE A 69 -22.23 -9.25 -8.20
C PHE A 69 -21.73 -9.03 -9.63
N GLY A 70 -20.75 -8.14 -9.81
CA GLY A 70 -20.15 -7.86 -11.11
C GLY A 70 -19.09 -8.85 -11.58
N SER A 71 -18.60 -9.73 -10.70
CA SER A 71 -17.35 -10.48 -10.81
C SER A 71 -16.14 -9.61 -11.15
N LYS A 72 -15.09 -9.68 -10.33
CA LYS A 72 -13.82 -9.00 -10.62
C LYS A 72 -12.94 -9.84 -11.53
N TYR A 73 -12.29 -9.20 -12.49
CA TYR A 73 -11.09 -9.82 -13.07
C TYR A 73 -9.99 -9.77 -12.02
N TYR A 74 -9.46 -10.94 -11.67
CA TYR A 74 -8.30 -10.98 -10.77
C TYR A 74 -7.13 -10.25 -11.43
N GLY A 75 -6.70 -9.14 -10.82
CA GLY A 75 -5.47 -8.49 -11.21
C GLY A 75 -4.30 -9.39 -10.83
N PHE A 76 -3.64 -9.97 -11.83
CA PHE A 76 -2.44 -10.78 -11.65
C PHE A 76 -1.25 -9.88 -11.27
N GLY A 77 -1.20 -9.49 -10.00
CA GLY A 77 0.02 -9.00 -9.36
C GLY A 77 0.80 -10.19 -8.80
N LEU A 78 2.10 -10.25 -9.08
CA LEU A 78 2.97 -11.31 -8.54
C LEU A 78 2.94 -11.37 -7.01
N GLU A 79 2.73 -10.23 -6.35
CA GLU A 79 2.59 -10.15 -4.90
C GLU A 79 1.28 -10.77 -4.40
N ASN A 80 0.14 -10.47 -5.03
CA ASN A 80 -1.14 -11.10 -4.70
C ASN A 80 -1.04 -12.63 -4.86
N LEU A 81 -0.36 -13.12 -5.90
CA LEU A 81 -0.08 -14.54 -6.09
C LEU A 81 0.83 -15.11 -5.00
N PHE A 82 1.88 -14.38 -4.62
CA PHE A 82 2.79 -14.79 -3.55
C PHE A 82 2.05 -14.88 -2.20
N ASN A 83 1.31 -13.83 -1.83
CA ASN A 83 0.56 -13.77 -0.59
C ASN A 83 -0.56 -14.81 -0.56
N SER A 84 -1.31 -14.96 -1.66
CA SER A 84 -2.39 -15.94 -1.75
C SER A 84 -1.88 -17.37 -1.65
N TYR A 85 -0.72 -17.67 -2.24
CA TYR A 85 -0.13 -18.99 -2.16
C TYR A 85 0.39 -19.27 -0.75
N ILE A 86 1.11 -18.32 -0.15
CA ILE A 86 1.72 -18.52 1.17
C ILE A 86 0.68 -18.59 2.29
N SER A 87 -0.35 -17.76 2.25
CA SER A 87 -1.41 -17.76 3.26
C SER A 87 -2.24 -19.05 3.30
N LYS A 88 -2.18 -19.90 2.26
CA LYS A 88 -2.74 -21.27 2.32
C LYS A 88 -2.02 -22.17 3.32
N TYR A 89 -0.74 -21.91 3.54
CA TYR A 89 0.14 -22.79 4.31
C TYR A 89 0.60 -22.18 5.62
N ILE A 90 0.52 -20.86 5.74
CA ILE A 90 1.17 -20.11 6.80
C ILE A 90 0.23 -19.04 7.34
N ASP A 91 0.12 -18.93 8.67
CA ASP A 91 -0.60 -17.85 9.33
C ASP A 91 -0.11 -16.47 8.88
N ASN A 92 -1.03 -15.51 8.81
CA ASN A 92 -0.76 -14.18 8.30
C ASN A 92 0.39 -13.45 9.04
N TYR A 93 0.58 -13.77 10.33
CA TYR A 93 1.68 -13.25 11.13
C TYR A 93 3.06 -13.66 10.60
N LEU A 94 3.20 -14.89 10.13
CA LEU A 94 4.46 -15.37 9.57
C LEU A 94 4.71 -14.78 8.18
N ILE A 95 3.66 -14.44 7.42
CA ILE A 95 3.80 -13.68 6.17
C ILE A 95 4.43 -12.31 6.45
N LEU A 96 3.95 -11.62 7.49
CA LEU A 96 4.55 -10.35 7.90
C LEU A 96 6.04 -10.52 8.24
N ILE A 97 6.42 -11.57 8.98
CA ILE A 97 7.83 -11.89 9.25
C ILE A 97 8.62 -12.12 7.95
N ILE A 98 8.04 -12.83 6.98
CA ILE A 98 8.66 -13.03 5.66
C ILE A 98 8.90 -11.69 4.96
N TYR A 99 7.95 -10.75 5.00
CA TYR A 99 8.13 -9.41 4.43
C TYR A 99 9.26 -8.64 5.11
N PHE A 100 9.36 -8.69 6.44
CA PHE A 100 10.48 -8.10 7.17
C PHE A 100 11.82 -8.70 6.78
N LEU A 101 11.90 -10.02 6.58
CA LEU A 101 13.10 -10.70 6.12
C LEU A 101 13.46 -10.31 4.68
N ILE A 102 12.49 -10.30 3.77
CA ILE A 102 12.64 -9.85 2.38
C ILE A 102 13.17 -8.42 2.34
N PHE A 103 12.59 -7.53 3.14
CA PHE A 103 13.03 -6.15 3.21
C PHE A 103 14.44 -6.03 3.81
N GLY A 104 14.76 -6.75 4.88
CA GLY A 104 16.11 -6.81 5.46
C GLY A 104 17.16 -7.28 4.44
N LEU A 105 16.83 -8.31 3.65
CA LEU A 105 17.66 -8.78 2.53
C LEU A 105 17.79 -7.71 1.44
N THR A 106 16.71 -6.99 1.13
CA THR A 106 16.73 -5.88 0.17
C THR A 106 17.73 -4.80 0.59
N LEU A 107 17.69 -4.39 1.87
CA LEU A 107 18.63 -3.40 2.40
C LEU A 107 20.07 -3.91 2.36
N PHE A 108 20.28 -5.19 2.68
CA PHE A 108 21.61 -5.81 2.58
C PHE A 108 22.15 -5.76 1.15
N ILE A 109 21.33 -6.17 0.17
CA ILE A 109 21.68 -6.18 -1.25
C ILE A 109 22.02 -4.78 -1.74
N LEU A 110 21.17 -3.80 -1.43
CA LEU A 110 21.41 -2.40 -1.79
C LEU A 110 22.64 -1.84 -1.11
N TYR A 111 22.90 -2.21 0.15
CA TYR A 111 24.08 -1.76 0.87
C TYR A 111 25.36 -2.24 0.20
N ASP A 112 25.44 -3.53 -0.13
CA ASP A 112 26.60 -4.09 -0.84
C ASP A 112 26.80 -3.41 -2.21
N PHE A 113 25.70 -3.19 -2.94
CA PHE A 113 25.73 -2.48 -4.22
C PHE A 113 26.21 -1.03 -4.09
N LEU A 114 25.70 -0.27 -3.10
CA LEU A 114 26.01 1.16 -2.92
C LEU A 114 27.43 1.39 -2.38
N ILE A 115 27.90 0.57 -1.43
CA ILE A 115 29.25 0.69 -0.87
C ILE A 115 30.31 0.47 -1.92
N LYS A 116 30.13 -0.54 -2.77
CA LYS A 116 31.14 -0.90 -3.76
C LYS A 116 31.32 0.20 -4.81
N ASN A 117 30.26 0.97 -5.08
CA ASN A 117 30.23 1.74 -6.31
C ASN A 117 30.30 3.27 -6.14
N TYR A 118 29.74 3.90 -5.09
CA TYR A 118 29.50 5.36 -5.20
C TYR A 118 29.58 6.23 -3.94
N VAL A 119 29.38 5.72 -2.72
CA VAL A 119 29.07 6.59 -1.57
C VAL A 119 29.89 6.24 -0.32
N SER A 120 30.22 7.25 0.50
CA SER A 120 30.88 7.05 1.79
C SER A 120 30.07 6.15 2.72
N LYS A 121 30.74 5.28 3.47
CA LYS A 121 30.12 4.36 4.44
C LYS A 121 29.19 5.05 5.44
N ASP A 122 29.54 6.27 5.88
CA ASP A 122 28.73 7.04 6.84
C ASP A 122 27.39 7.49 6.24
N ILE A 123 27.39 8.00 5.00
CA ILE A 123 26.15 8.38 4.29
C ILE A 123 25.29 7.15 4.09
N ILE A 124 25.88 6.02 3.68
CA ILE A 124 25.12 4.79 3.43
C ILE A 124 24.50 4.27 4.73
N PHE A 125 25.24 4.26 5.83
CA PHE A 125 24.69 3.87 7.13
C PHE A 125 23.51 4.73 7.54
N LEU A 126 23.67 6.05 7.45
CA LEU A 126 22.59 6.98 7.78
C LEU A 126 21.41 6.84 6.85
N PHE A 127 21.64 6.65 5.55
CA PHE A 127 20.58 6.42 4.56
C PHE A 127 19.72 5.20 4.95
N PHE A 128 20.34 4.06 5.24
CA PHE A 128 19.60 2.87 5.64
C PHE A 128 18.89 3.05 6.99
N THR A 129 19.56 3.68 7.96
CA THR A 129 18.94 3.98 9.25
C THR A 129 17.71 4.86 9.07
N PHE A 130 17.84 5.94 8.28
CA PHE A 130 16.76 6.88 7.99
C PHE A 130 15.62 6.23 7.22
N PHE A 131 15.94 5.40 6.24
CA PHE A 131 14.95 4.68 5.45
C PHE A 131 14.18 3.66 6.30
N SER A 132 14.88 2.85 7.10
CA SER A 132 14.26 1.85 7.98
C SER A 132 13.34 2.44 9.03
N ILE A 133 13.63 3.63 9.56
CA ILE A 133 12.76 4.32 10.53
C ILE A 133 11.72 5.21 9.86
N SER A 134 11.67 5.30 8.53
CA SER A 134 10.71 6.18 7.87
C SER A 134 9.27 5.64 8.00
N PRO A 135 8.29 6.50 8.31
CA PRO A 135 6.88 6.10 8.42
C PRO A 135 6.35 5.36 7.19
N ILE A 136 6.69 5.81 5.98
CA ILE A 136 6.32 5.16 4.72
C ILE A 136 6.84 3.72 4.62
N VAL A 137 8.07 3.44 5.07
CA VAL A 137 8.61 2.07 5.05
C VAL A 137 7.86 1.19 6.04
N LEU A 138 7.62 1.70 7.26
CA LEU A 138 6.87 0.96 8.27
C LEU A 138 5.44 0.66 7.78
N TYR A 139 4.75 1.65 7.22
CA TYR A 139 3.42 1.47 6.64
C TYR A 139 3.42 0.35 5.59
N ASN A 140 4.32 0.43 4.60
CA ASN A 140 4.37 -0.56 3.52
C ASN A 140 4.64 -1.98 4.06
N LEU A 141 5.44 -2.11 5.13
CA LEU A 141 5.74 -3.41 5.76
C LEU A 141 4.51 -3.98 6.45
N PHE A 142 3.81 -3.15 7.23
CA PHE A 142 2.63 -3.59 7.99
C PHE A 142 1.39 -3.78 7.13
N SER A 143 1.28 -3.06 6.01
CA SER A 143 0.19 -3.22 5.04
C SER A 143 0.46 -4.29 3.98
N LEU A 144 1.57 -5.02 4.09
CA LEU A 144 2.04 -6.00 3.11
C LEU A 144 2.00 -5.44 1.68
N ASN A 145 2.52 -4.22 1.46
CA ASN A 145 2.37 -3.54 0.18
C ASN A 145 3.22 -4.16 -0.95
N GLU A 146 2.65 -4.20 -2.16
CA GLU A 146 3.27 -4.68 -3.40
C GLU A 146 4.64 -4.05 -3.70
N SER A 147 4.83 -2.82 -3.27
CA SER A 147 6.06 -2.05 -3.44
C SER A 147 7.27 -2.74 -2.81
N ILE A 148 7.11 -3.51 -1.74
CA ILE A 148 8.23 -4.19 -1.05
C ILE A 148 8.78 -5.33 -1.88
N ILE A 149 7.92 -6.24 -2.35
CA ILE A 149 8.33 -7.37 -3.20
C ILE A 149 8.91 -6.83 -4.50
N SER A 150 8.26 -5.83 -5.09
CA SER A 150 8.73 -5.11 -6.27
C SER A 150 10.14 -4.55 -6.05
N PHE A 151 10.37 -3.87 -4.93
CA PHE A 151 11.65 -3.26 -4.59
C PHE A 151 12.75 -4.30 -4.28
N PHE A 152 12.41 -5.41 -3.64
CA PHE A 152 13.31 -6.54 -3.43
C PHE A 152 13.79 -7.12 -4.77
N LEU A 153 12.86 -7.45 -5.66
CA LEU A 153 13.17 -8.02 -6.97
C LEU A 153 14.01 -7.06 -7.81
N PHE A 154 13.68 -5.77 -7.78
CA PHE A 154 14.48 -4.75 -8.45
C PHE A 154 15.91 -4.64 -7.90
N SER A 155 16.06 -4.68 -6.57
CA SER A 155 17.38 -4.66 -5.93
C SER A 155 18.18 -5.91 -6.26
N LEU A 156 17.53 -7.07 -6.34
CA LEU A 156 18.14 -8.33 -6.76
C LEU A 156 18.62 -8.26 -8.22
N ILE A 157 17.83 -7.66 -9.13
CA ILE A 157 18.22 -7.42 -10.53
C ILE A 157 19.51 -6.59 -10.60
N LEU A 158 19.58 -5.47 -9.88
CA LEU A 158 20.79 -4.62 -9.85
C LEU A 158 22.01 -5.36 -9.28
N TYR A 159 21.80 -6.19 -8.27
CA TYR A 159 22.86 -6.97 -7.65
C TYR A 159 23.41 -8.06 -8.57
N LEU A 160 22.54 -8.77 -9.28
CA LEU A 160 22.96 -9.80 -10.23
C LEU A 160 23.70 -9.21 -11.42
N ASP A 161 23.29 -8.04 -11.92
CA ASP A 161 24.03 -7.30 -12.93
C ASP A 161 25.42 -6.90 -12.40
N ASN A 162 25.52 -6.41 -11.17
CA ASN A 162 26.81 -6.10 -10.54
C ASN A 162 27.70 -7.36 -10.38
N LEU A 163 27.13 -8.50 -9.96
CA LEU A 163 27.86 -9.76 -9.86
C LEU A 163 28.33 -10.26 -11.23
N TYR A 164 27.49 -10.17 -12.25
CA TYR A 164 27.85 -10.52 -13.62
C TYR A 164 29.05 -9.70 -14.10
N ARG A 165 29.05 -8.38 -13.87
CA ARG A 165 30.16 -7.53 -14.31
C ARG A 165 31.47 -7.83 -13.60
N ASN A 166 31.40 -8.17 -12.32
CA ASN A 166 32.60 -8.46 -11.52
C ASN A 166 33.17 -9.86 -11.79
N THR A 167 32.31 -10.84 -12.09
CA THR A 167 32.73 -12.25 -12.25
C THR A 167 32.76 -12.74 -13.70
N ASN A 168 32.10 -12.02 -14.61
CA ASN A 168 31.80 -12.44 -15.98
C ASN A 168 31.06 -13.80 -16.09
N SER A 169 30.42 -14.29 -15.03
CA SER A 169 29.74 -15.58 -15.03
C SER A 169 28.40 -15.51 -15.78
N ILE A 170 28.24 -16.33 -16.82
CA ILE A 170 27.02 -16.35 -17.66
C ILE A 170 25.74 -16.70 -16.89
N TRP A 171 25.85 -17.43 -15.77
CA TRP A 171 24.69 -17.77 -14.94
C TRP A 171 24.02 -16.56 -14.31
N TYR A 172 24.80 -15.59 -13.82
CA TYR A 172 24.23 -14.35 -13.29
C TYR A 172 23.56 -13.52 -14.38
N LEU A 173 24.09 -13.57 -15.60
CA LEU A 173 23.50 -12.92 -16.76
C LEU A 173 22.13 -13.54 -17.12
N ILE A 174 22.06 -14.87 -17.17
CA ILE A 174 20.81 -15.61 -17.44
C ILE A 174 19.77 -15.28 -16.37
N LEU A 175 20.15 -15.34 -15.10
CA LEU A 175 19.22 -15.09 -13.98
C LEU A 175 18.75 -13.64 -13.94
N TYR A 176 19.66 -12.69 -14.21
CA TYR A 176 19.34 -11.28 -14.40
C TYR A 176 18.31 -11.07 -15.52
N PHE A 177 18.50 -11.69 -16.69
CA PHE A 177 17.53 -11.57 -17.79
C PHE A 177 16.21 -12.25 -17.51
N LEU A 178 16.23 -13.40 -16.83
CA LEU A 178 15.00 -14.09 -16.44
C LEU A 178 14.16 -13.19 -15.54
N LEU A 179 14.76 -12.54 -14.54
CA LEU A 179 14.06 -11.57 -13.68
C LEU A 179 13.55 -10.35 -14.45
N LEU A 180 14.37 -9.79 -15.34
CA LEU A 180 14.00 -8.59 -16.12
C LEU A 180 12.82 -8.86 -17.07
N ILE A 181 12.80 -10.03 -17.71
CA ILE A 181 11.86 -10.39 -18.79
C ILE A 181 10.58 -11.01 -18.24
N PHE A 182 10.69 -11.89 -17.24
CA PHE A 182 9.55 -12.69 -16.78
C PHE A 182 8.94 -12.22 -15.47
N ILE A 183 9.65 -11.40 -14.69
CA ILE A 183 9.16 -11.01 -13.36
C ILE A 183 8.79 -9.53 -13.35
N LEU A 184 9.62 -8.67 -13.94
CA LEU A 184 9.36 -7.23 -13.93
C LEU A 184 8.03 -6.84 -14.60
N PRO A 185 7.61 -7.41 -15.75
CA PRO A 185 6.30 -7.09 -16.35
C PRO A 185 5.08 -7.49 -15.51
N PHE A 186 5.25 -8.42 -14.57
CA PHE A 186 4.17 -8.98 -13.74
C PHE A 186 4.10 -8.32 -12.36
N LEU A 187 4.91 -7.29 -12.10
CA LEU A 187 4.68 -6.37 -11.00
C LEU A 187 3.48 -5.46 -11.35
N THR A 188 3.06 -4.61 -10.42
CA THR A 188 2.06 -3.58 -10.76
C THR A 188 2.53 -2.73 -11.91
N LEU A 189 1.59 -2.25 -12.72
CA LEU A 189 1.84 -1.37 -13.86
C LEU A 189 2.77 -0.20 -13.48
N PHE A 190 2.51 0.43 -12.33
CA PHE A 190 3.27 1.57 -11.86
C PHE A 190 4.68 1.19 -11.38
N ASN A 191 4.84 0.10 -10.62
CA ASN A 191 6.17 -0.35 -10.17
C ASN A 191 7.04 -0.76 -11.37
N SER A 192 6.45 -1.47 -12.34
CA SER A 192 7.09 -1.84 -13.60
C SER A 192 7.59 -0.62 -14.36
N LEU A 193 6.74 0.41 -14.56
CA LEU A 193 7.12 1.66 -15.23
C LEU A 193 8.27 2.38 -14.51
N ILE A 194 8.17 2.51 -13.19
CA ILE A 194 9.21 3.14 -12.36
C ILE A 194 10.55 2.40 -12.55
N PHE A 195 10.54 1.08 -12.54
CA PHE A 195 11.77 0.30 -12.68
C PHE A 195 12.33 0.28 -14.09
N TYR A 196 11.51 0.28 -15.14
CA TYR A 196 12.00 0.45 -16.50
C TYR A 196 12.69 1.81 -16.66
N LEU A 197 12.08 2.89 -16.17
CA LEU A 197 12.66 4.23 -16.21
C LEU A 197 13.94 4.33 -15.38
N PHE A 198 13.96 3.74 -14.18
CA PHE A 198 15.17 3.68 -13.36
C PHE A 198 16.27 2.91 -14.09
N TYR A 199 15.94 1.74 -14.62
CA TYR A 199 16.90 0.86 -15.28
C TYR A 199 17.45 1.49 -16.57
N LEU A 200 16.63 2.23 -17.31
CA LEU A 200 17.06 3.08 -18.42
C LEU A 200 18.09 4.13 -17.96
N CYS A 201 17.79 4.86 -16.88
CA CYS A 201 18.70 5.85 -16.31
C CYS A 201 20.01 5.22 -15.86
N TYR A 202 19.92 4.02 -15.26
CA TYR A 202 21.07 3.22 -14.86
C TYR A 202 21.91 2.81 -16.07
N LEU A 203 21.32 2.26 -17.13
CA LEU A 203 22.02 1.91 -18.38
C LEU A 203 22.72 3.11 -19.00
N PHE A 204 22.07 4.28 -19.08
CA PHE A 204 22.69 5.50 -19.60
C PHE A 204 23.85 6.02 -18.74
N SER A 205 23.85 5.72 -17.44
CA SER A 205 24.98 6.08 -16.56
C SER A 205 26.23 5.23 -16.83
N LEU A 206 26.06 4.09 -17.50
CA LEU A 206 27.09 3.10 -17.75
C LEU A 206 27.54 3.21 -19.21
N ARG A 207 28.55 4.04 -19.45
CA ARG A 207 29.00 4.41 -20.80
C ARG A 207 29.50 3.23 -21.66
N ASP A 208 29.99 2.15 -21.04
CA ASP A 208 30.71 1.06 -21.73
C ASP A 208 29.90 -0.25 -21.88
N GLN A 209 28.57 -0.13 -21.96
CA GLN A 209 27.66 -1.29 -22.00
C GLN A 209 27.74 -2.10 -23.31
N LYS A 210 27.72 -3.43 -23.18
CA LYS A 210 27.61 -4.37 -24.32
C LYS A 210 26.22 -4.27 -24.94
N LYS A 211 26.13 -4.26 -26.28
CA LYS A 211 24.88 -4.22 -27.08
C LYS A 211 23.78 -5.18 -26.58
N LEU A 212 24.16 -6.32 -26.00
CA LEU A 212 23.25 -7.30 -25.41
C LEU A 212 22.30 -6.71 -24.37
N PHE A 213 22.77 -5.85 -23.45
CA PHE A 213 21.89 -5.30 -22.40
C PHE A 213 20.74 -4.46 -22.97
N TYR A 214 21.01 -3.69 -24.02
CA TYR A 214 19.96 -2.93 -24.72
C TYR A 214 18.96 -3.84 -25.42
N ILE A 215 19.41 -4.94 -26.04
CA ILE A 215 18.52 -5.90 -26.70
C ILE A 215 17.53 -6.50 -25.68
N PHE A 216 18.02 -6.98 -24.54
CA PHE A 216 17.16 -7.57 -23.52
C PHE A 216 16.26 -6.55 -22.82
N TYR A 217 16.76 -5.33 -22.61
CA TYR A 217 15.92 -4.24 -22.13
C TYR A 217 14.76 -3.96 -23.09
N ILE A 218 15.03 -3.87 -24.40
CA ILE A 218 13.99 -3.70 -25.42
C ILE A 218 13.01 -4.88 -25.41
N LEU A 219 13.50 -6.12 -25.34
CA LEU A 219 12.65 -7.31 -25.24
C LEU A 219 11.73 -7.26 -24.01
N SER A 220 12.27 -6.86 -22.85
CA SER A 220 11.46 -6.72 -21.63
C SER A 220 10.41 -5.62 -21.76
N ILE A 221 10.71 -4.50 -22.44
CA ILE A 221 9.71 -3.47 -22.76
C ILE A 221 8.63 -4.02 -23.69
N VAL A 222 8.99 -4.78 -24.72
CA VAL A 222 8.00 -5.37 -25.64
C VAL A 222 7.04 -6.29 -24.90
N ILE A 223 7.55 -7.11 -23.98
CA ILE A 223 6.71 -7.98 -23.13
C ILE A 223 5.85 -7.15 -22.19
N PHE A 224 6.40 -6.11 -21.56
CA PHE A 224 5.63 -5.19 -20.73
C PHE A 224 4.52 -4.50 -21.53
N LEU A 225 4.78 -4.05 -22.76
CA LEU A 225 3.76 -3.45 -23.63
C LEU A 225 2.70 -4.47 -24.05
N TYR A 226 3.09 -5.73 -24.26
CA TYR A 226 2.13 -6.81 -24.52
C TYR A 226 1.22 -7.04 -23.30
N VAL A 227 1.79 -7.21 -22.10
CA VAL A 227 1.02 -7.33 -20.86
C VAL A 227 0.13 -6.10 -20.65
N LEU A 228 0.67 -4.89 -20.83
CA LEU A 228 -0.08 -3.64 -20.74
C LEU A 228 -1.23 -3.59 -21.75
N SER A 229 -1.04 -4.08 -22.97
CA SER A 229 -2.09 -4.10 -23.98
C SER A 229 -3.25 -5.00 -23.60
N GLU A 230 -2.97 -6.18 -23.01
CA GLU A 230 -4.00 -7.05 -22.44
C GLU A 230 -4.75 -6.31 -21.31
N TYR A 231 -4.01 -5.69 -20.38
CA TYR A 231 -4.62 -4.87 -19.31
C TYR A 231 -5.50 -3.74 -19.87
N ILE A 232 -5.07 -3.03 -20.92
CA ILE A 232 -5.86 -1.96 -21.56
C ILE A 232 -7.11 -2.53 -22.23
N VAL A 233 -7.02 -3.68 -22.92
CA VAL A 233 -8.16 -4.31 -23.58
C VAL A 233 -9.20 -4.78 -22.57
N PHE A 234 -8.76 -5.33 -21.43
CA PHE A 234 -9.66 -5.82 -20.38
C PHE A 234 -10.27 -4.71 -19.54
N PHE A 235 -9.48 -3.73 -19.11
CA PHE A 235 -9.93 -2.71 -18.15
C PHE A 235 -10.28 -1.36 -18.78
N GLY A 236 -9.83 -1.11 -20.01
CA GLY A 236 -9.92 0.21 -20.64
C GLY A 236 -8.85 1.18 -20.15
N LEU A 237 -8.45 2.11 -21.02
CA LEU A 237 -7.37 3.05 -20.72
C LEU A 237 -7.77 4.05 -19.63
N ALA A 238 -9.02 4.53 -19.61
CA ALA A 238 -9.48 5.52 -18.63
C ALA A 238 -9.34 5.01 -17.18
N ASN A 239 -9.63 3.73 -16.99
CA ASN A 239 -9.56 3.04 -15.71
C ASN A 239 -8.12 2.89 -15.19
N LEU A 240 -7.12 2.80 -16.07
CA LEU A 240 -5.71 2.73 -15.64
C LEU A 240 -5.17 4.07 -15.12
N PHE A 241 -5.77 5.18 -15.55
CA PHE A 241 -5.35 6.54 -15.23
C PHE A 241 -6.47 7.27 -14.46
N VAL A 242 -6.86 6.73 -13.31
CA VAL A 242 -7.70 7.47 -12.36
C VAL A 242 -6.86 8.61 -11.79
N PHE A 243 -6.93 9.76 -12.44
CA PHE A 243 -6.29 10.98 -11.96
C PHE A 243 -7.00 11.41 -10.69
N HIS A 244 -6.29 11.28 -9.58
CA HIS A 244 -6.77 11.82 -8.32
C HIS A 244 -6.56 13.33 -8.38
N ASN A 245 -7.65 14.10 -8.39
CA ASN A 245 -7.59 15.55 -8.24
C ASN A 245 -7.29 15.90 -6.78
N ILE A 246 -6.08 15.57 -6.33
CA ILE A 246 -5.62 15.82 -4.98
C ILE A 246 -5.35 17.32 -4.85
N SER A 247 -5.95 17.95 -3.86
CA SER A 247 -5.63 19.34 -3.53
C SER A 247 -4.16 19.45 -3.11
N PHE A 248 -3.55 20.64 -3.27
CA PHE A 248 -2.17 20.84 -2.84
C PHE A 248 -1.95 20.50 -1.35
N PHE A 249 -2.96 20.75 -0.52
CA PHE A 249 -2.92 20.44 0.91
C PHE A 249 -2.91 18.93 1.16
N GLU A 250 -3.80 18.17 0.52
CA GLU A 250 -3.83 16.70 0.63
C GLU A 250 -2.54 16.08 0.10
N PHE A 251 -1.95 16.62 -0.97
CA PHE A 251 -0.64 16.20 -1.47
C PHE A 251 0.48 16.43 -0.44
N LEU A 252 0.51 17.60 0.19
CA LEU A 252 1.47 17.88 1.27
C LEU A 252 1.24 16.95 2.46
N GLN A 253 -0.02 16.68 2.80
CA GLN A 253 -0.39 15.75 3.85
C GLN A 253 0.13 14.34 3.51
N SER A 254 -0.13 13.83 2.30
CA SER A 254 0.32 12.49 1.87
C SER A 254 1.84 12.34 1.75
N LEU A 255 2.56 13.44 1.53
CA LEU A 255 4.02 13.45 1.56
C LEU A 255 4.59 13.47 2.97
N ILE A 256 3.95 14.20 3.90
CA ILE A 256 4.48 14.45 5.25
C ILE A 256 3.60 13.77 6.30
N SER A 257 4.08 12.64 6.83
CA SER A 257 3.35 11.85 7.83
C SER A 257 3.02 12.61 9.11
N ASP A 258 3.79 13.64 9.44
CA ASP A 258 3.57 14.48 10.63
C ASP A 258 2.30 15.33 10.55
N PHE A 259 1.74 15.53 9.36
CA PHE A 259 0.44 16.17 9.15
C PHE A 259 -0.75 15.19 9.27
N GLY A 260 -0.51 14.00 9.84
CA GLY A 260 -1.57 13.02 10.12
C GLY A 260 -1.87 12.09 8.95
N ALA A 261 -1.07 12.08 7.89
CA ALA A 261 -1.26 11.10 6.82
C ALA A 261 -0.96 9.67 7.27
N LYS A 262 -1.68 8.73 6.64
CA LYS A 262 -1.51 7.27 6.81
C LYS A 262 -0.13 6.77 6.42
N PHE A 263 0.54 7.49 5.54
CA PHE A 263 1.90 7.22 5.10
C PHE A 263 2.59 8.52 4.70
N GLY A 264 3.92 8.51 4.63
CA GLY A 264 4.69 9.67 4.24
C GLY A 264 6.10 9.66 4.83
N VAL A 265 6.83 10.74 4.58
CA VAL A 265 8.16 10.96 5.12
C VAL A 265 8.08 12.02 6.22
N ASN A 266 8.88 11.86 7.27
CA ASN A 266 8.98 12.83 8.36
C ASN A 266 9.42 14.23 7.88
N ILE A 267 8.86 15.29 8.47
CA ILE A 267 9.24 16.69 8.18
C ILE A 267 10.74 16.96 8.35
N PHE A 268 11.37 16.36 9.35
CA PHE A 268 12.80 16.47 9.61
C PHE A 268 13.65 15.86 8.48
N PHE A 269 13.19 14.76 7.85
CA PHE A 269 13.84 14.23 6.65
C PHE A 269 13.70 15.19 5.48
N PHE A 270 12.54 15.83 5.30
CA PHE A 270 12.39 16.86 4.28
C PHE A 270 13.38 18.00 4.48
N ILE A 271 13.47 18.57 5.69
CA ILE A 271 14.41 19.65 6.02
C ILE A 271 15.86 19.21 5.71
N LEU A 272 16.26 18.02 6.16
CA LEU A 272 17.61 17.49 5.90
C LEU A 272 17.85 17.24 4.40
N SER A 273 16.83 16.74 3.69
CA SER A 273 16.91 16.46 2.25
C SER A 273 17.13 17.74 1.44
N PHE A 274 16.49 18.86 1.81
CA PHE A 274 16.72 20.16 1.18
C PHE A 274 18.18 20.62 1.34
N VAL A 275 18.76 20.45 2.52
CA VAL A 275 20.19 20.73 2.75
C VAL A 275 21.08 19.83 1.89
N GLY A 276 20.74 18.54 1.79
CA GLY A 276 21.45 17.58 0.95
C GLY A 276 21.40 17.93 -0.54
N ILE A 277 20.20 18.20 -1.07
CA ILE A 277 19.96 18.62 -2.45
C ILE A 277 20.73 19.90 -2.75
N TYR A 278 20.61 20.93 -1.89
CA TYR A 278 21.32 22.19 -2.06
C TYR A 278 22.83 21.98 -2.20
N LYS A 279 23.41 21.11 -1.38
CA LYS A 279 24.86 20.85 -1.45
C LYS A 279 25.25 20.03 -2.68
N LEU A 280 24.48 19.01 -3.02
CA LEU A 280 24.74 18.17 -4.19
C LEU A 280 24.42 18.89 -5.51
N TRP A 281 23.69 20.00 -5.47
CA TRP A 281 23.40 20.83 -6.65
C TRP A 281 24.68 21.37 -7.31
N ILE A 282 25.74 21.55 -6.54
CA ILE A 282 27.06 21.97 -7.05
C ILE A 282 27.57 20.99 -8.12
N ILE A 283 27.24 19.70 -8.00
CA ILE A 283 27.61 18.64 -8.96
C ILE A 283 26.42 18.17 -9.80
N LYS A 284 25.43 19.05 -10.04
CA LYS A 284 24.16 18.71 -10.71
C LYS A 284 24.30 17.97 -12.03
N TYR A 285 25.31 18.28 -12.84
CA TYR A 285 25.48 17.61 -14.15
C TYR A 285 25.87 16.14 -14.02
N LYS A 286 26.60 15.76 -12.96
CA LYS A 286 26.93 14.35 -12.68
C LYS A 286 25.72 13.58 -12.16
N LEU A 287 24.85 14.27 -11.43
CA LEU A 287 23.65 13.70 -10.80
C LEU A 287 22.35 14.02 -11.57
N ARG A 288 22.44 14.45 -12.83
CA ARG A 288 21.29 14.96 -13.59
C ARG A 288 20.16 13.93 -13.71
N PHE A 289 20.51 12.66 -13.96
CA PHE A 289 19.52 11.59 -14.09
C PHE A 289 18.85 11.31 -12.75
N MET A 290 19.61 11.38 -11.66
CA MET A 290 19.07 11.24 -10.30
C MET A 290 18.04 12.33 -9.99
N TYR A 291 18.33 13.59 -10.33
CA TYR A 291 17.40 14.70 -10.12
C TYR A 291 16.17 14.62 -11.02
N VAL A 292 16.35 14.32 -12.31
CA VAL A 292 15.23 14.16 -13.26
C VAL A 292 14.32 13.02 -12.80
N PHE A 293 14.90 11.89 -12.40
CA PHE A 293 14.14 10.74 -11.89
C PHE A 293 13.44 11.06 -10.57
N PHE A 294 14.09 11.80 -9.65
CA PHE A 294 13.46 12.22 -8.41
C PHE A 294 12.26 13.16 -8.66
N VAL A 295 12.39 14.14 -9.55
CA VAL A 295 11.27 15.02 -9.95
C VAL A 295 10.17 14.20 -10.62
N PHE A 296 10.52 13.26 -11.49
CA PHE A 296 9.56 12.34 -12.09
C PHE A 296 8.77 11.57 -11.01
N LEU A 297 9.43 11.01 -9.99
CA LEU A 297 8.75 10.30 -8.91
C LEU A 297 7.80 11.21 -8.11
N ILE A 298 8.16 12.47 -7.87
CA ILE A 298 7.27 13.44 -7.20
C ILE A 298 6.04 13.73 -8.08
N LEU A 299 6.24 13.99 -9.37
CA LEU A 299 5.12 14.23 -10.30
C LEU A 299 4.24 12.98 -10.42
N PHE A 300 4.85 11.81 -10.50
CA PHE A 300 4.16 10.55 -10.58
C PHE A 300 3.32 10.28 -9.32
N HIS A 301 3.82 10.65 -8.14
CA HIS A 301 3.04 10.63 -6.90
C HIS A 301 1.81 11.55 -6.97
N ILE A 302 1.95 12.76 -7.50
CA ILE A 302 0.84 13.74 -7.64
C ILE A 302 -0.28 13.18 -8.53
N PHE A 303 0.08 12.60 -9.67
CA PHE A 303 -0.92 12.28 -10.71
C PHE A 303 -1.57 10.90 -10.59
N PHE A 304 -0.89 9.91 -10.00
CA PHE A 304 -1.29 8.51 -10.14
C PHE A 304 -1.79 7.88 -8.85
N ASN A 305 -0.91 7.75 -7.86
CA ASN A 305 -1.24 7.03 -6.65
C ASN A 305 -0.36 7.49 -5.49
N PRO A 306 -0.96 7.84 -4.34
CA PRO A 306 -0.20 8.35 -3.24
C PRO A 306 0.73 7.30 -2.59
N PHE A 307 0.44 6.00 -2.73
CA PHE A 307 1.29 4.89 -2.24
C PHE A 307 2.66 4.82 -2.93
N ASN A 308 2.81 5.39 -4.13
CA ASN A 308 4.09 5.45 -4.84
C ASN A 308 5.16 6.33 -4.14
N ASN A 309 4.79 7.02 -3.05
CA ASN A 309 5.73 7.73 -2.18
C ASN A 309 6.85 6.88 -1.59
N PHE A 310 6.68 5.55 -1.58
CA PHE A 310 7.74 4.65 -1.19
C PHE A 310 9.03 4.90 -1.99
N TYR A 311 8.95 5.08 -3.31
CA TYR A 311 10.14 5.28 -4.14
C TYR A 311 10.75 6.67 -4.02
N SER A 312 9.94 7.72 -3.89
CA SER A 312 10.45 9.07 -3.66
C SER A 312 11.15 9.17 -2.30
N SER A 313 10.67 8.42 -1.30
CA SER A 313 11.27 8.38 0.03
C SER A 313 12.72 7.87 0.05
N LEU A 314 13.10 6.99 -0.89
CA LEU A 314 14.50 6.54 -1.04
C LEU A 314 15.43 7.74 -1.30
N PHE A 315 15.03 8.63 -2.22
CA PHE A 315 15.82 9.82 -2.53
C PHE A 315 15.78 10.82 -1.38
N ILE A 316 14.62 11.02 -0.75
CA ILE A 316 14.51 11.94 0.40
C ILE A 316 15.42 11.47 1.54
N CYS A 317 15.45 10.17 1.85
CA CYS A 317 16.32 9.61 2.88
C CYS A 317 17.81 9.71 2.49
N LEU A 318 18.15 9.45 1.21
CA LEU A 318 19.53 9.55 0.72
C LEU A 318 20.03 11.00 0.81
N PHE A 319 19.25 11.95 0.32
CA PHE A 319 19.55 13.38 0.44
C PHE A 319 19.57 13.82 1.91
N GLY A 320 18.68 13.29 2.73
CA GLY A 320 18.64 13.55 4.17
C GLY A 320 19.91 13.10 4.88
N ALA A 321 20.43 11.91 4.56
CA ALA A 321 21.69 11.39 5.08
C ALA A 321 22.89 12.27 4.70
N VAL A 322 22.91 12.72 3.44
CA VAL A 322 23.92 13.69 2.96
C VAL A 322 23.80 15.02 3.72
N GLY A 323 22.59 15.55 3.84
CA GLY A 323 22.29 16.78 4.59
C GLY A 323 22.74 16.72 6.03
N TYR A 324 22.46 15.59 6.71
CA TYR A 324 22.89 15.36 8.09
C TYR A 324 24.42 15.37 8.22
N ILE A 325 25.14 14.70 7.32
CA ILE A 325 26.61 14.68 7.35
C ILE A 325 27.20 16.06 7.10
N ILE A 326 26.62 16.83 6.18
CA ILE A 326 27.04 18.21 5.93
C ILE A 326 26.84 19.06 7.18
N PHE A 327 25.67 18.94 7.81
CA PHE A 327 25.32 19.70 9.01
C PHE A 327 26.24 19.35 10.19
N LYS A 328 26.52 18.04 10.36
CA LYS A 328 27.48 17.51 11.35
C LYS A 328 28.91 17.97 11.08
N ASN A 329 29.35 18.03 9.84
CA ASN A 329 30.75 18.36 9.51
C ASN A 329 30.99 19.86 9.33
N ARG A 330 29.94 20.69 9.34
CA ARG A 330 30.08 22.14 9.32
C ARG A 330 30.88 22.61 10.54
N HIS A 331 31.67 23.66 10.34
CA HIS A 331 32.31 24.38 11.44
C HIS A 331 31.27 25.25 12.14
N TRP A 332 31.05 25.00 13.42
CA TRP A 332 30.19 25.79 14.28
C TRP A 332 31.07 26.59 15.23
N SER A 333 30.73 27.86 15.44
CA SER A 333 31.42 28.69 16.44
C SER A 333 31.22 28.16 17.85
N ASN A 334 30.03 27.58 18.13
CA ASN A 334 29.69 27.00 19.42
C ASN A 334 29.34 25.51 19.27
N LEU A 335 30.15 24.63 19.88
CA LEU A 335 29.97 23.18 19.84
C LEU A 335 28.74 22.70 20.60
N ASN A 336 28.31 23.42 21.65
CA ASN A 336 27.12 23.04 22.43
C ASN A 336 25.85 23.24 21.60
N ILE A 337 25.75 24.35 20.87
CA ILE A 337 24.63 24.62 19.94
C ILE A 337 24.60 23.52 18.88
N LYS A 338 25.74 23.18 18.29
CA LYS A 338 25.84 22.08 17.32
C LYS A 338 25.31 20.76 17.87
N SER A 339 25.79 20.34 19.05
CA SER A 339 25.37 19.09 19.68
C SER A 339 23.88 19.09 20.00
N PHE A 340 23.37 20.20 20.52
CA PHE A 340 21.95 20.36 20.81
C PHE A 340 21.09 20.31 19.55
N THR A 341 21.46 21.00 18.47
CA THR A 341 20.72 20.94 17.20
C THR A 341 20.77 19.56 16.56
N LEU A 342 21.91 18.87 16.60
CA LEU A 342 22.02 17.49 16.11
C LEU A 342 21.16 16.53 16.93
N LEU A 343 21.14 16.70 18.26
CA LEU A 343 20.27 15.94 19.15
C LEU A 343 18.79 16.22 18.84
N LEU A 344 18.40 17.48 18.67
CA LEU A 344 17.04 17.87 18.33
C LEU A 344 16.60 17.26 17.00
N LEU A 345 17.44 17.29 15.97
CA LEU A 345 17.17 16.64 14.69
C LEU A 345 16.98 15.12 14.87
N PHE A 346 17.85 14.47 15.64
CA PHE A 346 17.74 13.04 15.90
C PHE A 346 16.49 12.67 16.70
N CYS A 347 16.17 13.42 17.75
CA CYS A 347 14.94 13.26 18.52
C CYS A 347 13.70 13.51 17.66
N GLY A 348 13.71 14.54 16.81
CA GLY A 348 12.62 14.82 15.87
C GLY A 348 12.41 13.69 14.87
N LEU A 349 13.49 13.07 14.39
CA LEU A 349 13.43 11.88 13.55
C LEU A 349 12.76 10.70 14.27
N LEU A 350 13.21 10.39 15.49
CA LEU A 350 12.67 9.28 16.27
C LEU A 350 11.23 9.51 16.73
N PHE A 351 10.92 10.69 17.26
CA PHE A 351 9.60 10.95 17.84
C PHE A 351 8.50 11.01 16.79
N SER A 352 8.79 11.50 15.58
CA SER A 352 7.83 11.43 14.47
C SER A 352 7.55 9.98 14.07
N THR A 353 8.57 9.13 13.98
CA THR A 353 8.38 7.69 13.71
C THR A 353 7.56 7.01 14.81
N ILE A 354 7.88 7.30 16.09
CA ILE A 354 7.13 6.76 17.23
C ILE A 354 5.69 7.27 17.22
N SER A 355 5.47 8.57 16.97
CA SER A 355 4.14 9.15 16.90
C SER A 355 3.32 8.55 15.75
N PHE A 356 3.94 8.34 14.59
CA PHE A 356 3.32 7.64 13.48
C PHE A 356 2.93 6.22 13.86
N TYR A 357 3.85 5.48 14.49
CA TYR A 357 3.62 4.11 14.92
C TYR A 357 2.46 4.01 15.93
N VAL A 358 2.37 4.94 16.89
CA VAL A 358 1.25 4.99 17.85
C VAL A 358 -0.09 5.24 17.15
N ARG A 359 -0.10 5.98 16.05
CA ARG A 359 -1.31 6.20 15.24
C ARG A 359 -1.61 5.08 14.26
N LEU A 360 -0.64 4.21 13.97
CA LEU A 360 -0.77 3.18 12.94
C LEU A 360 -2.01 2.30 13.14
N PRO A 361 -2.32 1.79 14.36
CA PRO A 361 -3.54 1.00 14.58
C PRO A 361 -4.83 1.79 14.37
N SER A 362 -4.81 3.12 14.56
CA SER A 362 -5.98 3.99 14.38
C SER A 362 -6.24 4.36 12.91
N PHE A 363 -5.32 4.05 12.00
CA PHE A 363 -5.55 4.24 10.57
C PHE A 363 -6.45 3.15 9.96
N ASP A 364 -6.61 2.06 10.70
CA ASP A 364 -7.50 0.95 10.37
C ASP A 364 -8.77 0.98 11.20
N ILE A 365 -9.72 0.15 10.75
CA ILE A 365 -11.02 -0.19 11.34
C ILE A 365 -11.27 0.47 12.70
N ASN A 366 -12.12 1.51 12.73
CA ASN A 366 -12.44 2.19 13.98
C ASN A 366 -13.08 1.20 14.97
N GLU A 367 -13.00 1.50 16.27
CA GLU A 367 -13.62 0.67 17.31
C GLU A 367 -15.10 0.42 17.01
N ASP A 368 -15.78 1.36 16.35
CA ASP A 368 -17.17 1.22 15.95
C ASP A 368 -17.39 0.22 14.80
N GLN A 369 -16.46 0.07 13.87
CA GLN A 369 -16.48 -1.00 12.88
C GLN A 369 -16.22 -2.35 13.54
N ILE A 370 -15.28 -2.44 14.50
CA ILE A 370 -15.10 -3.65 15.32
C ILE A 370 -16.37 -3.96 16.11
N ALA A 371 -17.02 -2.95 16.67
CA ALA A 371 -18.28 -3.09 17.39
C ALA A 371 -19.43 -3.49 16.45
N PHE A 372 -19.45 -3.01 15.21
CA PHE A 372 -20.36 -3.49 14.17
C PHE A 372 -20.18 -4.97 13.90
N LEU A 373 -18.94 -5.45 13.85
CA LEU A 373 -18.65 -6.86 13.63
C LEU A 373 -19.10 -7.74 14.80
N LYS A 374 -18.79 -7.30 16.03
CA LYS A 374 -19.31 -7.98 17.22
C LYS A 374 -20.83 -7.95 17.27
N GLY A 375 -21.40 -6.82 16.88
CA GLY A 375 -22.84 -6.61 16.81
C GLY A 375 -23.52 -7.56 15.83
N ILE A 376 -22.92 -7.76 14.66
CA ILE A 376 -23.33 -8.76 13.68
C ILE A 376 -23.31 -10.16 14.28
N ASP A 377 -22.20 -10.54 14.93
CA ASP A 377 -22.05 -11.85 15.56
C ASP A 377 -23.10 -12.04 16.67
N GLU A 378 -23.55 -10.96 17.32
CA GLU A 378 -24.58 -10.98 18.35
C GLU A 378 -26.01 -11.10 17.79
N ILE A 379 -26.30 -10.57 16.59
CA ILE A 379 -27.60 -10.75 15.91
C ILE A 379 -27.87 -12.25 15.64
N GLU A 380 -26.82 -13.06 15.48
CA GLU A 380 -26.88 -14.53 15.39
C GLU A 380 -27.64 -15.16 16.55
N TYR A 381 -27.60 -14.53 17.74
CA TYR A 381 -28.15 -15.08 18.97
C TYR A 381 -29.65 -14.77 19.17
N ILE A 382 -30.19 -13.73 18.52
CA ILE A 382 -31.50 -13.16 18.87
C ILE A 382 -32.64 -13.64 17.96
N ASN A 383 -32.36 -14.17 16.76
CA ASN A 383 -33.38 -14.71 15.84
C ASN A 383 -33.95 -16.10 16.25
N ILE A 384 -34.19 -16.30 17.55
CA ILE A 384 -34.89 -17.45 18.13
C ILE A 384 -36.35 -17.05 18.33
N GLU A 385 -37.13 -17.01 17.25
CA GLU A 385 -38.59 -16.95 17.36
C GLU A 385 -39.17 -18.37 17.50
N ASP A 386 -40.15 -18.50 18.40
CA ASP A 386 -40.92 -19.71 18.77
C ASP A 386 -40.34 -20.69 19.80
N GLY A 387 -39.53 -20.21 20.77
CA GLY A 387 -39.30 -20.90 22.06
C GLY A 387 -38.63 -22.29 21.99
N ASN A 388 -38.30 -22.77 20.79
CA ASN A 388 -37.55 -23.96 20.53
C ASN A 388 -36.20 -23.53 19.98
N ILE A 389 -35.22 -23.49 20.88
CA ILE A 389 -33.81 -23.39 20.53
C ILE A 389 -33.44 -24.67 19.77
N LYS A 390 -33.74 -24.72 18.48
CA LYS A 390 -33.02 -25.60 17.58
C LYS A 390 -31.67 -24.92 17.39
N ASN A 391 -30.68 -25.38 18.16
CA ASN A 391 -29.28 -25.25 17.81
C ASN A 391 -29.05 -26.00 16.48
N SER A 392 -29.60 -25.51 15.37
CA SER A 392 -28.98 -25.77 14.08
C SER A 392 -27.71 -24.95 14.12
N PHE A 393 -26.64 -25.64 14.53
CA PHE A 393 -25.27 -25.27 14.25
C PHE A 393 -25.18 -24.88 12.78
N LEU A 394 -25.45 -23.61 12.46
CA LEU A 394 -24.69 -22.93 11.45
C LEU A 394 -23.26 -23.10 11.94
N ASN A 395 -22.50 -23.91 11.23
CA ASN A 395 -21.07 -24.01 11.49
C ASN A 395 -20.58 -22.56 11.59
N LYS A 396 -19.96 -22.19 12.70
CA LYS A 396 -19.30 -20.89 12.91
C LYS A 396 -18.37 -20.44 11.76
N LYS A 397 -18.11 -21.32 10.79
CA LYS A 397 -17.36 -21.06 9.56
C LYS A 397 -18.18 -20.39 8.44
N ASP A 398 -19.50 -20.52 8.44
CA ASP A 398 -20.38 -20.04 7.36
C ASP A 398 -21.28 -18.91 7.89
N GLY A 399 -20.68 -17.87 8.50
CA GLY A 399 -21.40 -16.78 9.19
C GLY A 399 -22.56 -16.17 8.38
N ILE A 400 -23.50 -15.49 9.05
CA ILE A 400 -24.80 -15.01 8.52
C ILE A 400 -24.72 -14.37 7.11
N PHE A 401 -23.62 -13.69 6.80
CA PHE A 401 -23.45 -13.01 5.52
C PHE A 401 -22.82 -13.82 4.40
N SER A 402 -22.45 -15.08 4.63
CA SER A 402 -21.77 -15.90 3.61
C SER A 402 -22.54 -15.93 2.28
N ASP A 403 -23.86 -15.72 2.35
CA ASP A 403 -24.70 -15.56 1.17
C ASP A 403 -25.45 -14.24 1.04
N ALA A 404 -25.48 -13.41 2.08
CA ALA A 404 -26.33 -12.22 2.09
C ALA A 404 -25.66 -11.01 1.42
N THR A 405 -26.46 -10.29 0.65
CA THR A 405 -26.00 -9.10 -0.09
C THR A 405 -26.24 -7.85 0.74
N ILE A 406 -25.17 -7.12 1.02
CA ILE A 406 -25.18 -5.89 1.80
C ILE A 406 -24.96 -4.69 0.88
N LEU A 407 -25.97 -3.83 0.81
CA LEU A 407 -25.83 -2.50 0.23
C LEU A 407 -25.13 -1.58 1.24
N SER A 408 -24.08 -0.90 0.83
CA SER A 408 -23.35 0.04 1.70
C SER A 408 -22.73 1.16 0.89
N HIS A 409 -22.13 2.14 1.58
CA HIS A 409 -21.24 3.07 0.89
C HIS A 409 -19.99 2.33 0.36
N PRO A 410 -19.54 2.60 -0.87
CA PRO A 410 -18.43 1.88 -1.52
C PRO A 410 -17.14 1.76 -0.71
N LYS A 411 -16.83 2.79 0.10
CA LYS A 411 -15.69 2.80 1.05
C LYS A 411 -15.68 1.62 2.03
N TYR A 412 -16.84 1.00 2.32
CA TYR A 412 -16.96 -0.14 3.23
C TYR A 412 -17.05 -1.48 2.50
N SER A 413 -17.00 -1.51 1.16
CA SER A 413 -17.13 -2.76 0.39
C SER A 413 -16.05 -3.78 0.74
N ASN A 414 -14.79 -3.37 0.83
CA ASN A 414 -13.69 -4.26 1.23
C ASN A 414 -13.81 -4.78 2.67
N PHE A 415 -14.33 -3.94 3.55
CA PHE A 415 -14.59 -4.31 4.93
C PHE A 415 -15.70 -5.38 5.03
N ILE A 416 -16.79 -5.23 4.29
CA ILE A 416 -17.90 -6.21 4.28
C ILE A 416 -17.45 -7.56 3.70
N LYS A 417 -16.73 -7.56 2.57
CA LYS A 417 -16.28 -8.80 1.93
C LYS A 417 -15.32 -9.61 2.80
N PHE A 418 -14.48 -8.94 3.59
CA PHE A 418 -13.58 -9.63 4.51
C PHE A 418 -14.32 -10.53 5.51
N TYR A 419 -15.56 -10.16 5.86
CA TYR A 419 -16.45 -10.97 6.70
C TYR A 419 -17.39 -11.88 5.87
N ASN A 420 -16.97 -12.22 4.65
CA ASN A 420 -17.69 -12.99 3.64
C ASN A 420 -19.06 -12.39 3.22
N GLY A 421 -19.31 -11.11 3.45
CA GLY A 421 -20.52 -10.47 2.94
C GLY A 421 -20.45 -10.19 1.44
N LYS A 422 -21.53 -10.43 0.71
CA LYS A 422 -21.63 -10.05 -0.70
C LYS A 422 -21.89 -8.55 -0.79
N VAL A 423 -21.17 -7.85 -1.63
CA VAL A 423 -21.38 -6.42 -1.90
C VAL A 423 -21.78 -6.21 -3.35
N LEU A 424 -22.54 -5.15 -3.60
CA LEU A 424 -23.06 -4.86 -4.93
C LEU A 424 -21.92 -4.50 -5.90
N ALA A 425 -21.14 -3.47 -5.54
CA ALA A 425 -19.93 -3.09 -6.22
C ALA A 425 -18.87 -2.59 -5.22
N ASP A 426 -17.61 -2.62 -5.66
CA ASP A 426 -16.45 -2.11 -4.94
C ASP A 426 -15.80 -1.02 -5.78
N LEU A 427 -16.30 0.23 -5.67
CA LEU A 427 -15.88 1.34 -6.52
C LEU A 427 -14.39 1.69 -6.38
N ASN A 428 -13.73 1.23 -5.32
CA ASN A 428 -12.29 1.41 -5.15
C ASN A 428 -11.49 0.44 -6.05
N ASP A 429 -12.14 -0.58 -6.60
CA ASP A 429 -11.53 -1.54 -7.49
C ASP A 429 -11.84 -1.24 -8.95
N ILE A 430 -10.82 -0.76 -9.64
CA ILE A 430 -10.81 -0.46 -11.09
C ILE A 430 -11.18 -1.70 -11.94
N ARG A 431 -11.15 -2.91 -11.36
CA ARG A 431 -11.35 -4.19 -12.04
C ARG A 431 -12.81 -4.65 -12.13
N ILE A 432 -13.79 -3.82 -11.74
CA ILE A 432 -15.22 -4.17 -11.86
C ILE A 432 -15.59 -4.34 -13.34
N LYS A 433 -16.13 -5.51 -13.69
CA LYS A 433 -16.51 -5.91 -15.05
C LYS A 433 -17.85 -5.30 -15.50
N SER A 434 -18.76 -5.00 -14.56
CA SER A 434 -20.05 -4.36 -14.85
C SER A 434 -20.11 -2.95 -14.24
N ILE A 435 -19.83 -1.95 -15.06
CA ILE A 435 -20.09 -0.53 -14.75
C ILE A 435 -21.54 -0.37 -14.26
N ASP A 436 -22.47 -1.12 -14.84
CA ASP A 436 -23.88 -1.15 -14.45
C ASP A 436 -24.12 -1.44 -12.96
N SER A 437 -23.32 -2.30 -12.32
CA SER A 437 -23.51 -2.61 -10.87
C SER A 437 -23.05 -1.47 -9.98
N ALA A 438 -21.98 -0.78 -10.38
CA ALA A 438 -21.46 0.40 -9.70
C ALA A 438 -22.45 1.56 -9.81
N ASP A 439 -22.94 1.83 -11.03
CA ASP A 439 -23.92 2.87 -11.28
C ASP A 439 -25.25 2.56 -10.57
N ASP A 440 -25.74 1.31 -10.66
CA ASP A 440 -26.96 0.90 -9.96
C ASP A 440 -26.83 0.99 -8.43
N GLN A 441 -25.64 0.76 -7.85
CA GLN A 441 -25.41 0.96 -6.42
C GLN A 441 -25.57 2.43 -6.02
N ILE A 442 -24.96 3.35 -6.78
CA ILE A 442 -25.07 4.79 -6.54
C ILE A 442 -26.51 5.24 -6.75
N ASP A 443 -27.14 4.82 -7.85
CA ASP A 443 -28.52 5.15 -8.17
C ASP A 443 -29.48 4.65 -7.09
N LEU A 444 -29.28 3.43 -6.58
CA LEU A 444 -30.07 2.90 -5.47
C LEU A 444 -29.89 3.69 -4.18
N LEU A 445 -28.67 4.10 -3.86
CA LEU A 445 -28.37 4.90 -2.68
C LEU A 445 -28.97 6.32 -2.77
N MET A 446 -29.07 6.88 -3.98
CA MET A 446 -29.49 8.26 -4.23
C MET A 446 -30.95 8.40 -4.68
N THR A 447 -31.65 7.31 -4.99
CA THR A 447 -33.03 7.39 -5.51
C THR A 447 -34.06 7.70 -4.42
N GLN A 448 -34.99 8.59 -4.73
CA GLN A 448 -36.22 8.83 -3.96
C GLN A 448 -37.43 8.10 -4.57
N ASN A 449 -37.23 7.27 -5.60
CA ASN A 449 -38.29 6.49 -6.22
C ASN A 449 -38.31 5.07 -5.67
N ILE A 450 -39.24 4.80 -4.76
CA ILE A 450 -39.38 3.50 -4.08
C ILE A 450 -39.55 2.32 -5.05
N ASN A 451 -40.27 2.49 -6.17
CA ASN A 451 -40.46 1.40 -7.14
C ASN A 451 -39.14 1.06 -7.85
N PHE A 452 -38.32 2.09 -8.12
CA PHE A 452 -37.00 1.90 -8.69
C PHE A 452 -36.05 1.26 -7.67
N ALA A 453 -36.09 1.71 -6.41
CA ALA A 453 -35.32 1.11 -5.32
C ALA A 453 -35.66 -0.38 -5.15
N LEU A 454 -36.95 -0.72 -5.06
CA LEU A 454 -37.44 -2.09 -4.97
C LEU A 454 -37.01 -2.95 -6.16
N LYS A 455 -37.00 -2.40 -7.37
CA LYS A 455 -36.53 -3.10 -8.57
C LYS A 455 -35.04 -3.48 -8.44
N LEU A 456 -34.19 -2.55 -7.98
CA LEU A 456 -32.76 -2.81 -7.81
C LEU A 456 -32.47 -3.73 -6.62
N ILE A 457 -33.16 -3.54 -5.49
CA ILE A 457 -33.10 -4.44 -4.32
C ILE A 457 -33.43 -5.88 -4.75
N LYS A 458 -34.48 -6.07 -5.55
CA LYS A 458 -34.83 -7.39 -6.09
C LYS A 458 -33.82 -7.91 -7.12
N LYS A 459 -33.31 -7.04 -8.00
CA LYS A 459 -32.33 -7.40 -9.05
C LYS A 459 -31.05 -7.98 -8.46
N TYR A 460 -30.60 -7.43 -7.34
CA TYR A 460 -29.34 -7.81 -6.68
C TYR A 460 -29.53 -8.63 -5.40
N ASP A 461 -30.76 -9.08 -5.11
CA ASP A 461 -31.13 -9.81 -3.88
C ASP A 461 -30.51 -9.19 -2.62
N ILE A 462 -30.75 -7.88 -2.43
CA ILE A 462 -30.20 -7.13 -1.30
C ILE A 462 -30.94 -7.52 -0.03
N ASP A 463 -30.22 -8.13 0.90
CA ASP A 463 -30.75 -8.57 2.19
C ASP A 463 -30.61 -7.50 3.27
N PHE A 464 -29.52 -6.73 3.21
CA PHE A 464 -29.21 -5.73 4.22
C PHE A 464 -28.74 -4.41 3.62
N VAL A 465 -28.97 -3.32 4.35
CA VAL A 465 -28.43 -2.00 4.06
C VAL A 465 -27.62 -1.52 5.26
N LEU A 466 -26.32 -1.35 5.06
CA LEU A 466 -25.41 -0.74 6.02
C LEU A 466 -25.38 0.77 5.79
N VAL A 467 -25.88 1.51 6.77
CA VAL A 467 -25.85 2.96 6.81
C VAL A 467 -24.76 3.39 7.78
N SER A 468 -23.82 4.18 7.27
CA SER A 468 -22.77 4.79 8.08
C SER A 468 -23.09 6.24 8.40
N LYS A 469 -22.46 6.77 9.44
CA LYS A 469 -22.51 8.18 9.79
C LYS A 469 -21.87 9.09 8.73
N ASP A 470 -20.85 8.61 8.03
CA ASP A 470 -20.26 9.31 6.88
C ASP A 470 -21.36 9.59 5.82
N MET A 471 -22.19 8.59 5.50
CA MET A 471 -23.33 8.76 4.58
C MET A 471 -24.35 9.78 5.08
N GLU A 472 -24.67 9.78 6.38
CA GLU A 472 -25.63 10.70 6.99
C GLU A 472 -25.08 12.14 7.18
N ASN A 473 -23.76 12.33 7.12
CA ASN A 473 -23.08 13.61 7.36
C ASN A 473 -22.67 14.35 6.07
N GLY A 474 -23.23 13.98 4.92
CA GLY A 474 -23.01 14.70 3.65
C GLY A 474 -22.05 14.04 2.67
N ASP A 475 -21.41 12.90 3.00
CA ASP A 475 -20.65 12.16 1.97
C ASP A 475 -21.59 11.61 0.89
N LEU A 476 -22.83 11.27 1.28
CA LEU A 476 -23.86 10.77 0.38
C LEU A 476 -25.19 11.54 0.53
N TRP A 477 -25.65 11.74 1.77
CA TRP A 477 -26.92 12.39 2.09
C TRP A 477 -26.70 13.64 2.93
N TYR A 478 -27.29 14.77 2.51
CA TYR A 478 -27.22 16.03 3.25
C TYR A 478 -28.44 16.22 4.16
N TYR A 479 -29.59 15.71 3.73
CA TYR A 479 -30.86 15.79 4.44
C TYR A 479 -31.47 14.40 4.64
N ARG A 480 -32.29 14.26 5.69
CA ARG A 480 -33.00 13.00 5.99
C ARG A 480 -33.96 12.52 4.89
N THR A 481 -34.28 13.39 3.94
CA THR A 481 -35.16 13.13 2.81
C THR A 481 -34.38 12.72 1.55
N ASP A 482 -33.06 12.66 1.62
CA ASP A 482 -32.23 12.34 0.46
C ASP A 482 -32.14 10.83 0.24
N GLY A 483 -32.23 10.43 -1.03
CA GLY A 483 -32.04 9.07 -1.49
C GLY A 483 -32.81 8.00 -0.72
N LEU A 484 -32.16 6.85 -0.52
CA LEU A 484 -32.75 5.69 0.14
C LEU A 484 -33.08 5.95 1.62
N GLN A 485 -32.46 6.97 2.23
CA GLN A 485 -32.65 7.30 3.65
C GLN A 485 -34.09 7.63 4.01
N LEU A 486 -34.83 8.22 3.05
CA LEU A 486 -36.24 8.56 3.20
C LEU A 486 -37.09 7.35 3.59
N PHE A 487 -36.72 6.16 3.13
CA PHE A 487 -37.50 4.94 3.33
C PHE A 487 -37.19 4.19 4.64
N PHE A 488 -36.13 4.54 5.38
CA PHE A 488 -35.77 3.82 6.61
C PHE A 488 -36.76 4.04 7.76
N ASN A 489 -37.46 5.17 7.78
CA ASN A 489 -38.43 5.51 8.83
C ASN A 489 -39.88 5.58 8.31
N GLU A 490 -40.08 5.45 6.99
CA GLU A 490 -41.39 5.55 6.38
C GLU A 490 -42.06 4.17 6.25
N LYS A 491 -43.39 4.16 6.38
CA LYS A 491 -44.20 3.00 6.03
C LYS A 491 -44.64 3.13 4.58
N PHE A 492 -44.25 2.19 3.73
CA PHE A 492 -44.74 2.11 2.36
C PHE A 492 -45.92 1.12 2.31
N ARG A 493 -47.09 1.57 1.83
CA ARG A 493 -48.34 0.79 1.85
C ARG A 493 -48.76 0.25 3.23
N GLY A 494 -48.33 0.90 4.31
CA GLY A 494 -48.67 0.51 5.69
C GLY A 494 -47.67 -0.44 6.36
N GLU A 495 -46.68 -0.93 5.62
CA GLU A 495 -45.65 -1.85 6.10
C GLU A 495 -44.26 -1.18 6.07
N LYS A 496 -43.34 -1.66 6.91
CA LYS A 496 -41.95 -1.16 6.94
C LYS A 496 -41.14 -1.90 5.87
N LEU A 497 -40.47 -1.17 4.99
CA LEU A 497 -39.58 -1.76 3.99
C LEU A 497 -38.27 -2.29 4.59
N PHE A 498 -37.79 -1.56 5.60
CA PHE A 498 -36.53 -1.79 6.26
C PHE A 498 -36.77 -1.94 7.75
N ASP A 499 -36.23 -2.99 8.35
CA ASP A 499 -36.24 -3.15 9.81
C ASP A 499 -34.84 -2.94 10.38
N LEU A 500 -34.74 -2.09 11.40
CA LEU A 500 -33.46 -1.79 12.03
C LEU A 500 -33.09 -2.96 12.94
N VAL A 501 -32.16 -3.79 12.50
CA VAL A 501 -31.75 -4.99 13.25
C VAL A 501 -30.61 -4.71 14.22
N TRP A 502 -29.78 -3.69 13.94
CA TRP A 502 -28.66 -3.33 14.79
C TRP A 502 -28.19 -1.89 14.56
N PHE A 503 -27.66 -1.25 15.60
CA PHE A 503 -27.03 0.06 15.49
C PHE A 503 -25.97 0.29 16.57
N ASN A 504 -25.00 1.16 16.28
CA ASN A 504 -24.15 1.82 17.25
C ASN A 504 -24.04 3.32 16.95
N ALA A 505 -23.02 3.99 17.50
CA ALA A 505 -22.81 5.43 17.32
C ALA A 505 -22.56 5.85 15.86
N ASP A 506 -21.98 4.97 15.05
CA ASP A 506 -21.49 5.30 13.71
C ASP A 506 -22.13 4.46 12.59
N TYR A 507 -22.82 3.37 12.92
CA TYR A 507 -23.38 2.42 11.96
C TYR A 507 -24.80 2.00 12.33
N LYS A 508 -25.64 1.79 11.31
CA LYS A 508 -26.98 1.20 11.41
C LYS A 508 -27.10 0.12 10.35
N LEU A 509 -27.60 -1.04 10.73
CA LEU A 509 -27.86 -2.15 9.83
C LEU A 509 -29.36 -2.35 9.72
N TYR A 510 -29.87 -2.19 8.50
CA TYR A 510 -31.26 -2.41 8.18
C TYR A 510 -31.41 -3.72 7.42
N ARG A 511 -32.37 -4.55 7.80
CA ARG A 511 -32.79 -5.73 7.05
C ARG A 511 -33.88 -5.35 6.05
N VAL A 512 -33.79 -5.85 4.83
CA VAL A 512 -34.83 -5.70 3.81
C VAL A 512 -35.92 -6.73 4.06
N GLU A 513 -37.17 -6.29 4.25
CA GLU A 513 -38.31 -7.19 4.39
C GLU A 513 -38.69 -7.81 3.03
N LYS A 514 -38.56 -9.14 2.89
CA LYS A 514 -38.80 -9.83 1.60
C LYS A 514 -40.29 -9.97 1.23
N LEU A 515 -41.21 -9.63 2.13
CA LEU A 515 -42.66 -9.78 1.93
C LEU A 515 -43.19 -8.96 0.74
N PHE A 516 -42.51 -7.87 0.35
CA PHE A 516 -42.93 -6.99 -0.74
C PHE A 516 -42.72 -7.54 -2.16
N PHE A 517 -42.02 -8.66 -2.32
CA PHE A 517 -41.63 -9.16 -3.66
C PHE A 517 -42.52 -10.27 -4.22
N LEU A 518 -43.56 -10.66 -3.47
CA LEU A 518 -44.48 -11.77 -3.78
C LEU A 518 -45.74 -11.35 -4.55
N GLU A 519 -45.91 -10.05 -4.83
CA GLU A 519 -46.90 -9.51 -5.79
C GLU A 519 -46.21 -9.08 -7.10
#